data_AF-A0AAP2ZHM1-F1
#
_entry.id   AF-A0AAP2ZHM1-F1
#
_cell.length_a   1.000
_cell.length_b   1.000
_cell.length_c   1.000
_cell.angle_alpha   90.00
_cell.angle_beta   90.00
_cell.angle_gamma   90.00
#
_symmetry.space_group_name_H-M   'P 1'
#
loop_
_entity.id
_entity.type
_entity.pdbx_description
1 polymer ?
#
loop_
_entity_poly.entity_id
_entity_poly.type
_entity_poly.pdbx_seq_one_letter_code
_entity_poly.pdbx_strand_id
1 'polypeptide(L)'
;MKNTKINILLSKCDATAPLSDDLAARIDSPSVGNEIITYCEETPLSSDDEYRAALKKIEGLFDAIPNTAEGSELEKWISLVESYENEHFPM
;
A
#
# COMPACT_ATOMS: atom_id res chain seq x y z
N MET A 1 -11.84 12.09 39.78
CA MET A 1 -10.76 12.06 40.78
C MET A 1 -9.57 11.35 40.14
N LYS A 2 -8.52 12.10 39.80
CA LYS A 2 -7.18 11.67 39.33
C LYS A 2 -7.21 11.03 37.92
N ASN A 3 -6.49 11.50 36.91
CA ASN A 3 -5.13 12.03 36.94
C ASN A 3 -4.75 12.77 35.61
N THR A 4 -4.77 14.09 35.68
CA THR A 4 -4.18 15.09 34.77
C THR A 4 -2.66 15.01 34.73
N LYS A 5 -2.05 14.17 33.88
CA LYS A 5 -0.58 14.14 33.79
C LYS A 5 0.03 13.75 32.43
N ILE A 6 -0.55 14.23 31.33
CA ILE A 6 0.18 14.30 30.04
C ILE A 6 0.07 15.73 29.51
N ASN A 7 0.57 16.68 30.30
CA ASN A 7 0.66 18.09 29.90
C ASN A 7 1.89 18.76 30.51
N ILE A 8 3.01 18.04 30.57
CA ILE A 8 4.33 18.56 30.90
C ILE A 8 5.32 17.77 30.05
N LEU A 9 5.51 18.18 28.80
CA LEU A 9 6.82 18.22 28.12
C LEU A 9 6.74 19.22 26.95
N LEU A 10 6.06 20.35 27.17
CA LEU A 10 6.40 21.59 26.48
C LEU A 10 7.65 22.14 27.17
N SER A 11 8.79 21.49 26.91
CA SER A 11 10.09 21.87 27.43
C SER A 11 11.00 22.23 26.27
N LYS A 12 10.86 23.49 25.85
CA LYS A 12 11.90 24.39 25.31
C LYS A 12 13.02 23.73 24.51
N CYS A 13 12.93 23.87 23.20
CA CYS A 13 14.09 23.89 22.30
C CYS A 13 14.02 25.16 21.47
N ASP A 14 14.51 26.24 22.06
CA ASP A 14 14.98 27.42 21.34
C ASP A 14 16.51 27.26 21.26
N ALA A 15 17.02 27.03 20.05
CA ALA A 15 18.43 27.09 19.74
C ALA A 15 18.57 27.62 18.32
N THR A 16 18.84 28.92 18.27
CA THR A 16 19.24 29.66 17.08
C THR A 16 20.55 29.12 16.49
N ALA A 17 20.66 29.27 15.17
CA ALA A 17 21.67 28.93 14.15
C ALA A 17 23.18 29.10 14.49
N PRO A 18 24.11 28.96 13.53
CA PRO A 18 24.29 28.01 12.40
C PRO A 18 25.67 27.32 12.48
N LEU A 19 25.87 26.19 11.81
CA LEU A 19 27.22 25.77 11.40
C LEU A 19 27.18 25.31 9.95
N SER A 20 27.87 26.11 9.13
CA SER A 20 28.19 25.84 7.73
C SER A 20 29.14 24.66 7.58
N ASP A 21 29.15 24.20 6.33
CA ASP A 21 30.27 23.60 5.62
C ASP A 21 30.47 22.08 5.72
N ASP A 22 30.44 21.51 4.51
CA ASP A 22 31.17 20.32 4.08
C ASP A 22 30.61 18.94 4.47
N LEU A 23 29.59 18.47 3.72
CA LEU A 23 29.60 17.11 3.13
C LEU A 23 28.48 16.88 2.09
N ALA A 24 28.23 17.83 1.18
CA ALA A 24 27.30 17.61 0.06
C ALA A 24 28.03 17.53 -1.29
N ALA A 25 29.14 16.79 -1.31
CA ALA A 25 29.82 16.39 -2.54
C ALA A 25 29.84 14.86 -2.61
N ARG A 26 28.78 14.30 -3.21
CA ARG A 26 28.81 13.15 -4.14
C ARG A 26 27.40 12.86 -4.61
N ILE A 27 26.93 13.73 -5.48
CA ILE A 27 26.01 13.32 -6.53
C ILE A 27 26.85 12.50 -7.51
N ASP A 28 26.91 11.19 -7.29
CA ASP A 28 27.20 10.22 -8.34
C ASP A 28 26.47 8.93 -7.97
N SER A 29 25.25 8.80 -8.47
CA SER A 29 24.65 7.51 -8.78
C SER A 29 23.60 7.75 -9.86
N PRO A 30 23.87 7.31 -11.10
CA PRO A 30 22.89 7.33 -12.17
C PRO A 30 21.97 6.12 -11.99
N SER A 31 20.70 6.34 -11.65
CA SER A 31 19.61 5.50 -12.13
C SER A 31 18.29 6.19 -11.85
N VAL A 32 17.79 6.88 -12.86
CA VAL A 32 16.39 7.29 -12.93
C VAL A 32 15.54 6.04 -13.07
N GLY A 33 14.52 5.92 -12.23
CA GLY A 33 13.27 5.26 -12.61
C GLY A 33 13.25 3.75 -12.44
N ASN A 34 13.23 3.30 -11.19
CA ASN A 34 12.48 2.11 -10.79
C ASN A 34 12.38 2.11 -9.27
N GLU A 35 11.60 3.07 -8.75
CA GLU A 35 10.77 2.76 -7.61
C GLU A 35 9.96 1.50 -7.98
N ILE A 36 10.46 0.33 -7.61
CA ILE A 36 9.61 -0.84 -7.48
C ILE A 36 8.78 -0.52 -6.25
N ILE A 37 7.74 0.27 -6.47
CA ILE A 37 6.58 0.33 -5.61
C ILE A 37 6.18 -1.14 -5.55
N THR A 38 6.55 -1.81 -4.45
CA THR A 38 6.14 -3.19 -4.21
C THR A 38 4.65 -3.10 -3.92
N TYR A 39 3.87 -3.00 -4.99
CA TYR A 39 2.46 -3.21 -4.94
C TYR A 39 2.26 -4.66 -4.56
N CYS A 40 1.40 -4.82 -3.56
CA CYS A 40 0.52 -5.95 -3.43
C CYS A 40 1.24 -7.30 -3.35
N GLU A 41 1.27 -7.86 -2.15
CA GLU A 41 1.19 -9.31 -1.99
C GLU A 41 -0.17 -9.77 -2.55
N GLU A 42 -0.28 -9.80 -3.86
CA GLU A 42 -1.37 -10.34 -4.64
C GLU A 42 -0.96 -11.76 -5.01
N THR A 43 -1.16 -12.66 -4.05
CA THR A 43 -0.97 -14.09 -4.28
C THR A 43 -1.89 -14.50 -5.42
N PRO A 44 -1.35 -14.98 -6.56
CA PRO A 44 -2.15 -15.34 -7.71
C PRO A 44 -3.07 -16.51 -7.33
N LEU A 45 -4.28 -16.49 -7.86
CA LEU A 45 -5.17 -17.65 -7.76
C LEU A 45 -4.52 -18.78 -8.56
N SER A 46 -4.33 -19.94 -7.95
CA SER A 46 -3.64 -21.08 -8.58
C SER A 46 -4.53 -22.32 -8.69
N SER A 47 -5.75 -22.26 -8.16
CA SER A 47 -6.69 -23.38 -8.13
C SER A 47 -8.13 -22.93 -8.39
N ASP A 48 -8.93 -23.81 -8.98
CA ASP A 48 -10.37 -23.60 -9.20
C ASP A 48 -11.14 -23.26 -7.92
N ASP A 49 -10.73 -23.81 -6.78
CA ASP A 49 -11.39 -23.49 -5.50
C ASP A 49 -11.13 -22.05 -5.05
N GLU A 50 -9.92 -21.54 -5.29
CA GLU A 50 -9.55 -20.15 -5.02
C GLU A 50 -10.26 -19.21 -5.99
N TYR A 51 -10.35 -19.59 -7.27
CA TYR A 51 -11.14 -18.87 -8.27
C TYR A 51 -12.61 -18.77 -7.87
N ARG A 52 -13.25 -19.87 -7.48
CA ARG A 52 -14.64 -19.87 -7.01
C ARG A 52 -14.83 -19.07 -5.72
N ALA A 53 -13.86 -19.11 -4.82
CA ALA A 53 -13.89 -18.29 -3.61
C ALA A 53 -13.77 -16.80 -3.93
N ALA A 54 -12.89 -16.43 -4.87
CA ALA A 54 -12.73 -15.05 -5.34
C ALA A 54 -14.02 -14.53 -5.99
N LEU A 55 -14.66 -15.32 -6.85
CA LEU A 55 -15.96 -14.96 -7.44
C LEU A 55 -17.02 -14.70 -6.37
N LYS A 56 -17.09 -15.53 -5.32
CA LYS A 56 -18.01 -15.31 -4.20
C LYS A 56 -17.70 -14.05 -3.39
N LYS A 57 -16.43 -13.67 -3.29
CA LYS A 57 -16.01 -12.41 -2.65
C LYS A 57 -16.44 -11.21 -3.48
N ILE A 58 -16.23 -11.26 -4.79
CA ILE A 58 -16.67 -10.25 -5.74
C ILE A 58 -18.19 -10.06 -5.66
N GLU A 59 -18.97 -11.14 -5.66
CA GLU A 59 -20.44 -11.06 -5.51
C GLU A 59 -20.86 -10.34 -4.22
N GLY A 60 -20.19 -10.61 -3.10
CA GLY A 60 -20.47 -9.95 -1.82
C GLY A 60 -20.03 -8.49 -1.76
N LEU A 61 -19.07 -8.10 -2.61
CA LEU A 61 -18.52 -6.74 -2.69
C LEU A 61 -19.04 -5.98 -3.91
N PHE A 62 -19.98 -6.53 -4.70
CA PHE A 62 -20.38 -5.96 -5.99
C PHE A 62 -21.06 -4.59 -5.85
N ASP A 63 -21.73 -4.34 -4.72
CA ASP A 63 -22.33 -3.05 -4.36
C ASP A 63 -21.33 -2.09 -3.66
N ALA A 64 -20.04 -2.45 -3.56
CA ALA A 64 -19.04 -1.64 -2.90
C ALA A 64 -18.86 -0.28 -3.57
N ILE A 65 -18.77 0.76 -2.75
CA ILE A 65 -18.60 2.13 -3.25
C ILE A 65 -17.13 2.31 -3.66
N PRO A 66 -16.84 2.89 -4.84
CA PRO A 66 -15.48 3.16 -5.28
C PRO A 66 -14.75 4.10 -4.32
N ASN A 67 -13.42 3.97 -4.21
CA ASN A 67 -12.58 4.70 -3.24
C ASN A 67 -12.92 4.43 -1.76
N THR A 68 -13.54 3.29 -1.46
CA THR A 68 -13.69 2.78 -0.08
C THR A 68 -12.83 1.52 0.09
N ALA A 69 -12.64 1.08 1.34
CA ALA A 69 -11.90 -0.15 1.62
C ALA A 69 -12.50 -1.36 0.90
N GLU A 70 -13.83 -1.46 0.86
CA GLU A 70 -14.55 -2.52 0.14
C GLU A 70 -14.36 -2.42 -1.37
N GLY A 71 -14.37 -1.19 -1.92
CA GLY A 71 -14.12 -0.96 -3.34
C GLY A 71 -12.69 -1.33 -3.76
N SER A 72 -11.69 -0.95 -2.94
CA SER A 72 -10.30 -1.36 -3.16
C SER A 72 -10.12 -2.88 -3.04
N GLU A 73 -10.86 -3.53 -2.14
CA GLU A 73 -10.86 -5.00 -2.03
C GLU A 73 -11.51 -5.64 -3.27
N LEU A 74 -12.63 -5.11 -3.76
CA LEU A 74 -13.28 -5.57 -4.99
C LEU A 74 -12.33 -5.49 -6.19
N GLU A 75 -11.67 -4.35 -6.39
CA GLU A 75 -10.70 -4.14 -7.47
C GLU A 75 -9.56 -5.17 -7.41
N LYS A 76 -9.07 -5.49 -6.20
CA LYS A 76 -8.06 -6.54 -6.00
C LYS A 76 -8.57 -7.91 -6.45
N TRP A 77 -9.76 -8.32 -6.01
CA TRP A 77 -10.30 -9.63 -6.36
C TRP A 77 -10.58 -9.76 -7.87
N ILE A 78 -11.06 -8.70 -8.52
CA ILE A 78 -11.28 -8.68 -9.96
C ILE A 78 -9.95 -8.89 -10.71
N SER A 79 -8.91 -8.13 -10.37
CA SER A 79 -7.58 -8.24 -11.00
C SER A 79 -6.99 -9.65 -10.88
N LEU A 80 -7.16 -10.30 -9.72
CA LEU A 80 -6.72 -11.68 -9.48
C LEU A 80 -7.46 -12.70 -10.35
N VAL A 81 -8.79 -12.52 -10.52
CA VAL A 81 -9.62 -13.36 -11.38
C VAL A 81 -9.22 -13.22 -12.85
N GLU A 82 -9.04 -12.00 -13.33
CA GLU A 82 -8.61 -11.73 -14.71
C GLU A 82 -7.26 -12.38 -15.02
N SER A 83 -6.31 -12.27 -14.09
CA SER A 83 -4.98 -12.89 -14.23
C SER A 83 -5.07 -14.41 -14.31
N TYR A 84 -5.90 -15.04 -13.47
CA TYR A 84 -6.15 -16.47 -13.50
C TYR A 84 -6.77 -16.91 -14.82
N GLU A 85 -7.78 -16.19 -15.31
CA GLU A 85 -8.47 -16.52 -16.56
C GLU A 85 -7.55 -16.40 -17.77
N ASN A 86 -6.69 -15.38 -17.80
CA ASN A 86 -5.70 -15.23 -18.86
C ASN A 86 -4.69 -16.40 -18.90
N GLU A 87 -4.33 -16.95 -17.74
CA GLU A 87 -3.41 -18.09 -17.65
C GLU A 87 -4.11 -19.43 -17.97
N HIS A 88 -5.32 -19.64 -17.44
CA HIS A 88 -6.01 -20.93 -17.50
C HIS A 88 -6.92 -21.10 -18.73
N PHE A 89 -7.43 -20.00 -19.29
CA PHE A 89 -8.33 -20.00 -20.43
C PHE A 89 -7.81 -19.12 -21.58
N PRO A 90 -6.63 -19.46 -22.16
CA PRO A 90 -6.11 -18.74 -23.31
C PRO A 90 -7.04 -18.92 -24.53
N MET A 91 -7.59 -17.81 -25.03
CA MET A 91 -8.44 -17.73 -26.23
C MET A 91 -7.62 -17.60 -27.50
#